data_AF-A0A9X0DAG3-F1
#
_entry.id   AF-A0A9X0DAG3-F1
#
_cell.length_a   1.000
_cell.length_b   1.000
_cell.length_c   1.000
_cell.angle_alpha   90.00
_cell.angle_beta   90.00
_cell.angle_gamma   90.00
#
_symmetry.space_group_name_H-M   'P 1'
#
loop_
_entity.id
_entity.type
_entity.pdbx_description
1 polymer ?
#
loop_
_entity_poly.entity_id
_entity_poly.type
_entity_poly.pdbx_seq_one_letter_code
_entity_poly.pdbx_strand_id
1 'polypeptide(L)'
;MKSSATKVNPDLAKERGTASFNTTELTYLLHGGRQKTERKRFLESLLVKDPVFNKEDAYVLDRKRSYERSLQKGLRMVQLTKEYNITDPDDVNILERFTGVQFPYNLSKGMFIPTIKSQGSAEQKAKWLPLAESYQIIGTYAQTELGHGTYVRGLETTATYDKTTQEFVIHSPSLSACKWWPGNCM
;
A
#
# COMPACT_ATOMS: atom_id res chain seq x y z
N MET A 1 19.53 -17.61 -20.00
CA MET A 1 20.16 -16.27 -20.09
C MET A 1 21.43 -16.28 -19.26
N LYS A 2 22.58 -15.99 -19.88
CA LYS A 2 23.90 -16.04 -19.22
C LYS A 2 23.97 -14.97 -18.14
N SER A 3 24.31 -15.36 -16.91
CA SER A 3 24.64 -14.45 -15.81
C SER A 3 25.84 -13.59 -16.23
N SER A 4 25.56 -12.36 -16.65
CA SER A 4 26.59 -11.34 -16.86
C SER A 4 27.16 -10.99 -15.50
N ALA A 5 28.39 -11.43 -15.19
CA ALA A 5 29.12 -10.94 -14.03
C ALA A 5 29.09 -9.41 -14.05
N THR A 6 28.46 -8.80 -13.05
CA THR A 6 28.21 -7.37 -13.01
C THR A 6 29.55 -6.63 -12.99
N LYS A 7 29.93 -6.03 -14.12
CA LYS A 7 31.15 -5.23 -14.22
C LYS A 7 31.00 -4.00 -13.34
N VAL A 8 31.66 -4.00 -12.18
CA VAL A 8 31.66 -2.86 -11.26
C VAL A 8 32.60 -1.78 -11.82
N ASN A 9 32.17 -0.52 -11.77
CA ASN A 9 33.01 0.62 -12.14
C ASN A 9 34.29 0.63 -11.26
N PRO A 10 35.50 0.75 -11.83
CA PRO A 10 36.75 0.79 -11.08
C PRO A 10 36.80 1.83 -9.94
N ASP A 11 36.21 3.01 -10.14
CA ASP A 11 36.15 4.04 -9.11
C ASP A 11 35.28 3.60 -7.92
N LEU A 12 34.13 2.98 -8.20
CA LEU A 12 33.29 2.39 -7.14
C LEU A 12 33.99 1.23 -6.42
N ALA A 13 34.78 0.43 -7.13
CA ALA A 13 35.56 -0.64 -6.52
C ALA A 13 36.64 -0.08 -5.58
N LYS A 14 37.33 0.99 -6.01
CA LYS A 14 38.31 1.71 -5.20
C LYS A 14 37.68 2.28 -3.93
N GLU A 15 36.59 3.03 -4.05
CA GLU A 15 35.89 3.62 -2.90
C GLU A 15 35.27 2.58 -1.95
N ARG A 16 34.80 1.43 -2.47
CA ARG A 16 34.34 0.33 -1.61
C ARG A 16 35.49 -0.33 -0.84
N GLY A 17 36.70 -0.31 -1.40
CA GLY A 17 37.89 -0.87 -0.77
C GLY A 17 38.47 -0.02 0.37
N THR A 18 38.14 1.27 0.44
CA THR A 18 38.60 2.18 1.51
C THR A 18 37.73 2.13 2.76
N ALA A 19 36.64 1.35 2.76
CA ALA A 19 35.73 1.24 3.89
C ALA A 19 36.43 0.70 5.15
N SER A 20 36.35 1.44 6.25
CA SER A 20 36.96 1.10 7.54
C SER A 20 36.11 0.17 8.42
N PHE A 21 34.99 -0.31 7.91
CA PHE A 21 34.03 -1.16 8.63
C PHE A 21 33.39 -2.20 7.72
N ASN A 22 32.83 -3.26 8.31
CA ASN A 22 32.11 -4.29 7.57
C ASN A 22 30.68 -3.83 7.25
N THR A 23 30.39 -3.64 5.96
CA THR A 23 29.07 -3.20 5.47
C THR A 23 27.95 -4.19 5.75
N THR A 24 28.27 -5.49 5.85
CA THR A 24 27.30 -6.54 6.16
C THR A 24 26.86 -6.43 7.62
N GLU A 25 27.80 -6.22 8.54
CA GLU A 25 27.49 -6.00 9.96
C GLU A 25 26.68 -4.71 10.17
N LEU A 26 27.02 -3.63 9.47
CA LEU A 26 26.21 -2.41 9.49
C LEU A 26 24.80 -2.66 8.95
N THR A 27 24.66 -3.44 7.87
CA THR A 27 23.34 -3.81 7.32
C THR A 27 22.51 -4.59 8.35
N TYR A 28 23.14 -5.54 9.05
CA TYR A 28 22.48 -6.27 10.12
C TYR A 28 22.06 -5.35 11.25
N LEU A 29 22.91 -4.41 11.66
CA LEU A 29 22.55 -3.41 12.67
C LEU A 29 21.34 -2.57 12.25
N LEU A 30 21.35 -2.02 11.03
CA LEU A 30 20.29 -1.14 10.51
C LEU A 30 18.93 -1.85 10.37
N HIS A 31 18.93 -3.14 10.08
CA HIS A 31 17.71 -3.93 9.91
C HIS A 31 17.30 -4.73 11.15
N GLY A 32 17.97 -4.51 12.29
CA GLY A 32 17.61 -5.16 13.56
C GLY A 32 17.99 -6.64 13.62
N GLY A 33 19.06 -7.02 12.93
CA GLY A 33 19.70 -8.33 13.01
C GLY A 33 19.83 -9.04 11.66
N ARG A 34 20.63 -10.12 11.68
CA ARG A 34 20.88 -10.98 10.52
C ARG A 34 19.59 -11.61 9.97
N GLN A 35 18.76 -12.17 10.84
CA GLN A 35 17.52 -12.85 10.42
C GLN A 35 16.57 -11.90 9.68
N LYS A 36 16.32 -10.70 10.22
CA LYS A 36 15.49 -9.68 9.57
C LYS A 36 16.07 -9.22 8.23
N THR A 37 17.39 -9.10 8.15
CA THR A 37 18.09 -8.77 6.90
C THR A 37 17.92 -9.86 5.83
N GLU A 38 18.10 -11.12 6.21
CA GLU A 38 17.93 -12.26 5.32
C GLU A 38 16.47 -12.40 4.86
N ARG A 39 15.50 -12.19 5.77
CA ARG A 39 14.08 -12.13 5.42
C ARG A 39 13.78 -11.02 4.41
N LYS A 40 14.26 -9.80 4.64
CA LYS A 40 14.12 -8.67 3.70
C LYS A 40 14.71 -9.02 2.32
N ARG A 41 15.90 -9.61 2.26
CA ARG A 41 16.54 -10.03 1.00
C ARG A 41 15.75 -11.10 0.28
N PHE A 42 15.17 -12.06 1.01
CA PHE A 42 14.28 -13.06 0.44
C PHE A 42 13.05 -12.41 -0.20
N LEU A 43 12.36 -11.51 0.51
CA LEU A 43 11.19 -10.78 0.01
C LEU A 43 11.52 -9.96 -1.24
N GLU A 44 12.64 -9.23 -1.21
CA GLU A 44 13.14 -8.48 -2.37
C GLU A 44 13.39 -9.39 -3.58
N SER A 45 13.94 -10.59 -3.35
CA SER A 45 14.20 -11.56 -4.42
C SER A 45 12.93 -12.08 -5.10
N LEU A 46 11.79 -12.10 -4.40
CA LEU A 46 10.49 -12.48 -4.99
C LEU A 46 10.06 -11.46 -6.05
N LEU A 47 10.22 -10.18 -5.75
CA LEU A 47 9.85 -9.09 -6.65
C LEU A 47 10.79 -9.00 -7.86
N VAL A 48 12.10 -9.17 -7.65
CA VAL A 48 13.09 -9.08 -8.75
C VAL A 48 12.89 -10.19 -9.80
N LYS A 49 12.44 -11.37 -9.39
CA LYS A 49 12.20 -12.51 -10.30
C LYS A 49 10.92 -12.37 -11.11
N ASP A 50 9.99 -11.53 -10.66
CA ASP A 50 8.67 -11.44 -11.24
C ASP A 50 8.56 -10.24 -12.21
N PRO A 51 8.29 -10.49 -13.51
CA PRO A 51 8.31 -9.47 -14.54
C PRO A 51 7.25 -8.37 -14.34
N VAL A 52 6.20 -8.62 -13.57
CA VAL A 52 5.18 -7.60 -13.25
C VAL A 52 5.79 -6.43 -12.49
N PHE A 53 6.82 -6.67 -11.67
CA PHE A 53 7.48 -5.64 -10.88
C PHE A 53 8.64 -4.95 -11.59
N ASN A 54 8.88 -5.25 -12.87
CA ASN A 54 9.82 -4.49 -13.69
C ASN A 54 9.47 -2.98 -13.69
N LYS A 55 10.51 -2.14 -13.68
CA LYS A 55 10.44 -0.67 -13.55
C LYS A 55 11.11 0.08 -14.71
N GLU A 56 11.55 -0.59 -15.76
CA GLU A 56 12.18 0.03 -16.94
C GLU A 56 11.26 1.05 -17.61
N ASP A 57 9.95 0.79 -17.55
CA ASP A 57 8.91 1.65 -18.10
C ASP A 57 8.47 2.79 -17.16
N ALA A 58 8.93 2.83 -15.90
CA ALA A 58 8.33 3.68 -14.86
C ALA A 58 8.27 5.18 -15.19
N TYR A 59 9.21 5.69 -15.99
CA TYR A 59 9.32 7.12 -16.35
C TYR A 59 8.71 7.49 -17.70
N VAL A 60 8.22 6.51 -18.47
CA VAL A 60 7.69 6.73 -19.84
C VAL A 60 6.17 6.53 -19.94
N LEU A 61 5.52 6.17 -18.84
CA LEU A 61 4.08 5.92 -18.80
C LEU A 61 3.29 7.22 -18.56
N ASP A 62 2.18 7.36 -19.27
CA ASP A 62 1.17 8.37 -18.95
C ASP A 62 0.41 8.03 -17.65
N ARG A 63 -0.42 8.96 -17.17
CA ARG A 63 -1.17 8.77 -15.91
C ARG A 63 -2.06 7.52 -15.93
N LYS A 64 -2.74 7.24 -17.04
CA LYS A 64 -3.67 6.11 -17.16
C LYS A 64 -2.90 4.79 -17.09
N ARG A 65 -1.85 4.65 -17.88
CA ARG A 65 -0.98 3.47 -17.90
C ARG A 65 -0.26 3.29 -16.57
N SER A 66 0.16 4.37 -15.92
CA SER A 66 0.75 4.32 -14.58
C SER A 66 -0.23 3.77 -13.53
N TYR A 67 -1.50 4.18 -13.60
CA TYR A 67 -2.57 3.61 -12.76
C TYR A 67 -2.80 2.13 -13.05
N GLU A 68 -2.95 1.74 -14.32
CA GLU A 68 -3.11 0.34 -14.74
C GLU A 68 -1.92 -0.52 -14.27
N ARG A 69 -0.70 -0.02 -14.41
CA ARG A 69 0.54 -0.67 -13.95
C ARG A 69 0.55 -0.83 -12.43
N SER A 70 0.09 0.18 -11.69
CA SER A 70 -0.01 0.12 -10.22
C SER A 70 -1.06 -0.89 -9.78
N LEU A 71 -2.19 -0.99 -10.48
CA LEU A 71 -3.21 -2.01 -10.23
C LEU A 71 -2.68 -3.42 -10.51
N GLN A 72 -1.99 -3.63 -11.64
CA GLN A 72 -1.37 -4.92 -11.98
C GLN A 72 -0.38 -5.37 -10.91
N LYS A 73 0.53 -4.48 -10.49
CA LYS A 73 1.49 -4.75 -9.41
C LYS A 73 0.77 -5.05 -8.10
N GLY A 74 -0.28 -4.30 -7.77
CA GLY A 74 -1.07 -4.51 -6.57
C GLY A 74 -1.83 -5.84 -6.55
N LEU A 75 -2.44 -6.26 -7.66
CA LEU A 75 -3.08 -7.57 -7.75
C LEU A 75 -2.06 -8.70 -7.62
N ARG A 76 -0.89 -8.54 -8.26
CA ARG A 76 0.19 -9.54 -8.16
C ARG A 76 0.75 -9.60 -6.74
N MET A 77 0.82 -8.48 -6.03
CA MET A 77 1.17 -8.42 -4.61
C MET A 77 0.22 -9.27 -3.75
N VAL A 78 -1.09 -9.13 -3.93
CA VAL A 78 -2.09 -9.94 -3.18
C VAL A 78 -1.95 -11.43 -3.50
N GLN A 79 -1.60 -11.78 -4.74
CA GLN A 79 -1.33 -13.18 -5.10
C GLN A 79 -0.07 -13.71 -4.43
N LEU A 80 1.04 -12.95 -4.47
CA LEU A 80 2.31 -13.34 -3.86
C LEU A 80 2.20 -13.53 -2.34
N THR A 81 1.47 -12.65 -1.65
CA THR A 81 1.29 -12.81 -0.20
C THR A 81 0.52 -14.07 0.15
N LYS A 82 -0.46 -14.47 -0.68
CA LYS A 82 -1.18 -15.75 -0.53
C LYS A 82 -0.29 -16.95 -0.86
N GLU A 83 0.43 -16.90 -1.98
CA GLU A 83 1.30 -17.98 -2.48
C GLU A 83 2.41 -18.34 -1.48
N TYR A 84 3.03 -17.32 -0.88
CA TYR A 84 4.14 -17.48 0.07
C TYR A 84 3.69 -17.41 1.54
N ASN A 85 2.38 -17.41 1.81
CA ASN A 85 1.79 -17.28 3.15
C ASN A 85 2.41 -16.14 3.99
N ILE A 86 2.53 -14.97 3.38
CA ILE A 86 3.11 -13.77 4.00
C ILE A 86 1.99 -13.04 4.75
N THR A 87 1.91 -13.32 6.05
CA THR A 87 0.90 -12.75 6.95
C THR A 87 1.44 -11.63 7.83
N ASP A 88 2.75 -11.55 7.99
CA ASP A 88 3.40 -10.56 8.84
C ASP A 88 3.26 -9.14 8.23
N PRO A 89 2.71 -8.15 8.97
CA PRO A 89 2.51 -6.80 8.45
C PRO A 89 3.79 -6.10 8.02
N ASP A 90 4.92 -6.34 8.70
CA ASP A 90 6.20 -5.72 8.37
C ASP A 90 6.75 -6.30 7.07
N ASP A 91 6.63 -7.61 6.86
CA ASP A 91 7.00 -8.26 5.59
C ASP A 91 6.19 -7.71 4.41
N VAL A 92 4.87 -7.54 4.59
CA VAL A 92 4.01 -6.96 3.55
C VAL A 92 4.42 -5.50 3.28
N ASN A 93 4.68 -4.70 4.32
CA ASN A 93 5.14 -3.32 4.16
C ASN A 93 6.49 -3.24 3.44
N ILE A 94 7.40 -4.17 3.71
CA ILE A 94 8.69 -4.28 3.01
C ILE A 94 8.46 -4.52 1.52
N LEU A 95 7.64 -5.51 1.16
CA LEU A 95 7.33 -5.80 -0.24
C LEU A 95 6.69 -4.61 -0.95
N GLU A 96 5.68 -3.99 -0.33
CA GLU A 96 4.97 -2.84 -0.90
C GLU A 96 5.96 -1.69 -1.19
N ARG A 97 6.86 -1.37 -0.25
CA ARG A 97 7.90 -0.34 -0.43
C ARG A 97 8.82 -0.64 -1.62
N PHE A 98 9.20 -1.90 -1.81
CA PHE A 98 10.08 -2.28 -2.90
C PHE A 98 9.43 -2.18 -4.28
N THR A 99 8.10 -2.19 -4.38
CA THR A 99 7.42 -2.05 -5.68
C THR A 99 7.58 -0.65 -6.28
N GLY A 100 7.81 0.37 -5.45
CA GLY A 100 8.03 1.76 -5.88
C GLY A 100 6.79 2.45 -6.46
N VAL A 101 5.60 1.88 -6.29
CA VAL A 101 4.32 2.45 -6.73
C VAL A 101 3.37 2.58 -5.55
N GLN A 102 2.38 3.47 -5.66
CA GLN A 102 1.26 3.48 -4.73
C GLN A 102 0.12 2.61 -5.27
N PHE A 103 -0.44 1.75 -4.42
CA PHE A 103 -1.53 0.89 -4.84
C PHE A 103 -2.88 1.59 -4.68
N PRO A 104 -3.80 1.40 -5.65
CA PRO A 104 -5.15 1.98 -5.60
C PRO A 104 -6.07 1.35 -4.54
N TYR A 105 -5.54 0.51 -3.65
CA TYR A 105 -6.24 -0.05 -2.49
C TYR A 105 -5.56 0.28 -1.16
N ASN A 106 -4.52 1.14 -1.14
CA ASN A 106 -3.75 1.43 0.07
C ASN A 106 -4.63 1.90 1.24
N LEU A 107 -5.64 2.73 0.99
CA LEU A 107 -6.58 3.15 2.04
C LEU A 107 -7.51 2.03 2.52
N SER A 108 -7.69 0.97 1.72
CA SER A 108 -8.50 -0.18 2.12
C SER A 108 -7.82 -0.91 3.28
N LYS A 109 -6.53 -1.18 3.13
CA LYS A 109 -5.69 -1.80 4.16
C LYS A 109 -5.37 -0.83 5.30
N GLY A 110 -5.04 0.42 4.97
CA GLY A 110 -4.53 1.40 5.93
C GLY A 110 -5.60 2.03 6.82
N MET A 111 -6.83 2.16 6.35
CA MET A 111 -7.90 2.85 7.09
C MET A 111 -9.23 2.09 7.08
N PHE A 112 -9.73 1.64 5.93
CA PHE A 112 -11.05 1.00 5.84
C PHE A 112 -11.16 -0.25 6.74
N ILE A 113 -10.24 -1.20 6.61
CA ILE A 113 -10.22 -2.42 7.44
C ILE A 113 -10.01 -2.08 8.93
N PRO A 114 -8.98 -1.28 9.32
CA PRO A 114 -8.81 -0.85 10.72
C PRO A 114 -10.01 -0.13 11.32
N THR A 115 -10.70 0.73 10.56
CA THR A 115 -11.90 1.44 11.01
C THR A 115 -13.04 0.46 11.30
N ILE A 116 -13.30 -0.53 10.44
CA ILE A 116 -14.31 -1.56 10.73
C ILE A 116 -13.91 -2.38 11.97
N LYS A 117 -12.63 -2.74 12.12
CA LYS A 117 -12.13 -3.50 13.29
C LYS A 117 -12.29 -2.74 14.61
N SER A 118 -12.02 -1.44 14.60
CA SER A 118 -12.04 -0.60 15.81
C SER A 118 -13.43 -0.07 16.16
N GLN A 119 -14.25 0.28 15.17
CA GLN A 119 -15.51 1.01 15.37
C GLN A 119 -16.76 0.19 15.02
N GLY A 120 -16.62 -0.93 14.30
CA GLY A 120 -17.77 -1.75 13.90
C GLY A 120 -18.35 -2.60 15.03
N SER A 121 -19.67 -2.82 14.98
CA SER A 121 -20.36 -3.82 15.82
C SER A 121 -19.92 -5.25 15.45
N ALA A 122 -20.29 -6.24 16.27
CA ALA A 122 -19.98 -7.64 15.98
C ALA A 122 -20.60 -8.10 14.65
N GLU A 123 -21.84 -7.70 14.39
CA GLU A 123 -22.59 -8.02 13.17
C GLU A 123 -21.95 -7.36 11.93
N GLN A 124 -21.57 -6.09 12.05
CA GLN A 124 -20.90 -5.33 10.99
C GLN A 124 -19.54 -5.94 10.65
N LYS A 125 -18.77 -6.33 11.67
CA LYS A 125 -17.48 -7.01 11.51
C LYS A 125 -17.64 -8.35 10.80
N ALA A 126 -18.59 -9.18 11.23
CA ALA A 126 -18.86 -10.47 10.62
C ALA A 126 -19.29 -10.34 9.15
N LYS A 127 -20.02 -9.26 8.80
CA LYS A 127 -20.47 -8.99 7.44
C LYS A 127 -19.34 -8.51 6.53
N TRP A 128 -18.55 -7.53 6.96
CA TRP A 128 -17.65 -6.80 6.04
C TRP A 128 -16.17 -7.17 6.14
N LEU A 129 -15.67 -7.59 7.32
CA LEU A 129 -14.23 -7.89 7.46
C LEU A 129 -13.79 -9.06 6.56
N PRO A 130 -14.49 -10.21 6.49
CA PRO A 130 -14.04 -11.31 5.63
C PRO A 130 -13.99 -10.90 4.15
N LEU A 131 -14.93 -10.06 3.72
CA LEU A 131 -14.98 -9.55 2.34
C LEU A 131 -13.83 -8.57 2.06
N ALA A 132 -13.55 -7.66 2.99
CA ALA A 132 -12.50 -6.66 2.83
C ALA A 132 -11.09 -7.29 2.89
N GLU A 133 -10.85 -8.21 3.84
CA GLU A 133 -9.56 -8.90 4.01
C GLU A 133 -9.24 -9.86 2.86
N SER A 134 -10.27 -10.44 2.23
CA SER A 134 -10.11 -11.28 1.04
C SER A 134 -10.03 -10.49 -0.28
N TYR A 135 -10.11 -9.15 -0.22
CA TYR A 135 -10.17 -8.24 -1.36
C TYR A 135 -11.40 -8.44 -2.27
N GLN A 136 -12.48 -9.02 -1.77
CA GLN A 136 -13.77 -9.09 -2.49
C GLN A 136 -14.48 -7.73 -2.53
N ILE A 137 -14.24 -6.88 -1.53
CA ILE A 137 -14.61 -5.47 -1.54
C ILE A 137 -13.37 -4.62 -1.30
N ILE A 138 -13.30 -3.49 -1.99
CA ILE A 138 -12.27 -2.47 -1.76
C ILE A 138 -12.99 -1.25 -1.24
N GLY A 139 -12.64 -0.83 -0.02
CA GLY A 139 -13.18 0.37 0.60
C GLY A 139 -12.17 1.51 0.61
N THR A 140 -12.63 2.66 1.09
CA THR A 140 -11.80 3.85 1.31
C THR A 140 -12.22 4.51 2.63
N TYR A 141 -11.46 5.52 3.02
CA TYR A 141 -11.80 6.39 4.13
C TYR A 141 -12.11 7.79 3.61
N ALA A 142 -13.40 8.11 3.49
CA ALA A 142 -13.89 9.35 2.90
C ALA A 142 -14.23 10.40 3.97
N GLN A 143 -13.19 11.04 4.53
CA GLN A 143 -13.36 12.11 5.52
C GLN A 143 -13.29 13.49 4.87
N THR A 144 -12.18 13.81 4.23
CA THR A 144 -11.87 15.12 3.66
C THR A 144 -12.88 15.54 2.61
N GLU A 145 -13.31 16.79 2.70
CA GLU A 145 -14.16 17.49 1.74
C GLU A 145 -13.36 18.56 1.00
N LEU A 146 -13.89 19.01 -0.14
CA LEU A 146 -13.25 20.07 -0.93
C LEU A 146 -13.04 21.34 -0.09
N GLY A 147 -14.01 21.71 0.76
CA GLY A 147 -13.91 22.86 1.66
C GLY A 147 -13.20 22.60 2.99
N HIS A 148 -13.09 21.35 3.42
CA HIS A 148 -12.72 21.00 4.80
C HIS A 148 -11.83 19.75 4.89
N GLY A 149 -10.61 19.92 5.44
CA GLY A 149 -9.70 18.83 5.78
C GLY A 149 -9.23 18.90 7.22
N THR A 150 -8.52 19.98 7.57
CA THR A 150 -7.98 20.20 8.93
C THR A 150 -9.10 20.47 9.94
N TYR A 151 -10.11 21.27 9.56
CA TYR A 151 -11.21 21.64 10.45
C TYR A 151 -12.38 20.66 10.32
N VAL A 152 -12.26 19.49 10.97
CA VAL A 152 -13.26 18.40 10.90
C VAL A 152 -14.64 18.82 11.43
N ARG A 153 -14.71 19.75 12.38
CA ARG A 153 -15.99 20.27 12.89
C ARG A 153 -16.78 21.08 11.84
N GLY A 154 -16.13 21.49 10.75
CA GLY A 154 -16.77 22.22 9.66
C GLY A 154 -17.25 21.33 8.52
N LEU A 155 -17.12 20.00 8.60
CA LEU A 155 -17.62 19.12 7.54
C LEU A 155 -19.12 19.38 7.29
N GLU A 156 -19.47 19.48 6.02
CA GLU A 156 -20.79 19.87 5.55
C GLU A 156 -21.66 18.66 5.20
N THR A 157 -21.06 17.48 4.94
CA THR A 157 -21.82 16.25 4.67
C THR A 157 -22.69 15.91 5.87
N THR A 158 -24.00 15.77 5.65
CA THR A 158 -24.95 15.39 6.69
C THR A 158 -25.34 13.92 6.59
N ALA A 159 -25.67 13.34 7.75
CA ALA A 159 -26.27 12.01 7.86
C ALA A 159 -27.53 12.12 8.73
N THR A 160 -28.69 12.25 8.09
CA THR A 160 -29.97 12.45 8.78
C THR A 160 -30.71 11.12 8.90
N TYR A 161 -31.09 10.72 10.11
CA TYR A 161 -31.84 9.49 10.34
C TYR A 161 -33.33 9.66 10.00
N ASP A 162 -33.84 8.87 9.05
CA ASP A 162 -35.27 8.74 8.77
C ASP A 162 -35.86 7.61 9.60
N LYS A 163 -36.75 7.96 10.53
CA LYS A 163 -37.42 7.00 11.41
C LYS A 163 -38.40 6.08 10.68
N THR A 164 -38.88 6.49 9.52
CA THR A 164 -39.89 5.76 8.73
C THR A 164 -39.26 4.56 8.06
N THR A 165 -38.13 4.76 7.38
CA THR A 165 -37.40 3.69 6.68
C THR A 165 -36.32 3.04 7.52
N GLN A 166 -35.97 3.63 8.67
CA GLN A 166 -34.85 3.23 9.53
C GLN A 166 -33.50 3.32 8.81
N GLU A 167 -33.34 4.33 7.95
CA GLU A 167 -32.15 4.56 7.15
C GLU A 167 -31.50 5.91 7.49
N PHE A 168 -30.22 6.05 7.14
CA PHE A 168 -29.54 7.34 7.14
C PHE A 168 -29.51 7.91 5.72
N VAL A 169 -30.02 9.12 5.55
CA VAL A 169 -29.89 9.90 4.32
C VAL A 169 -28.55 10.65 4.38
N ILE A 170 -27.61 10.24 3.52
CA ILE A 170 -26.30 10.89 3.37
C ILE A 170 -26.40 11.96 2.29
N HIS A 171 -26.10 13.22 2.63
CA HIS A 171 -26.26 14.34 1.70
C HIS A 171 -25.05 15.27 1.69
N SER A 172 -24.60 15.66 0.50
CA SER A 172 -23.60 16.69 0.26
C SER A 172 -24.32 17.95 -0.24
N PRO A 173 -24.61 18.95 0.62
CA PRO A 173 -25.50 20.07 0.28
C PRO A 173 -24.88 21.10 -0.66
N SER A 174 -23.56 21.10 -0.80
CA SER A 174 -22.80 22.10 -1.54
C SER A 174 -21.67 21.42 -2.33
N LEU A 175 -21.07 22.15 -3.27
CA LEU A 175 -19.88 21.67 -3.97
C LEU A 175 -18.68 21.50 -3.02
N SER A 176 -18.56 22.37 -2.00
CA SER A 176 -17.50 22.26 -1.00
C SER A 176 -17.66 21.04 -0.10
N ALA A 177 -18.89 20.53 0.07
CA ALA A 177 -19.19 19.29 0.80
C ALA A 177 -18.79 18.01 0.06
N CYS A 178 -18.41 18.08 -1.22
CA CYS A 178 -17.98 16.90 -1.97
C CYS A 178 -16.72 16.31 -1.33
N LYS A 179 -16.72 14.99 -1.11
CA LYS A 179 -15.53 14.29 -0.62
C LYS A 179 -14.40 14.41 -1.64
N TRP A 180 -13.23 14.84 -1.18
CA TRP A 180 -12.09 15.18 -2.04
C TRP A 180 -10.78 14.70 -1.43
N TRP A 181 -9.92 14.08 -2.25
CA TRP A 181 -8.68 13.35 -1.91
C TRP A 181 -8.72 11.86 -1.51
N PRO A 182 -9.85 11.17 -1.20
CA PRO A 182 -9.81 9.74 -0.90
C PRO A 182 -9.15 8.92 -2.03
N GLY A 183 -7.93 8.44 -1.77
CA GLY A 183 -7.00 7.95 -2.80
C GLY A 183 -7.38 6.67 -3.54
N ASN A 184 -8.38 5.91 -3.06
CA ASN A 184 -8.88 4.72 -3.76
C ASN A 184 -10.02 5.04 -4.74
N CYS A 185 -10.44 6.31 -4.86
CA CYS A 185 -11.62 6.74 -5.61
C CYS A 185 -11.31 7.66 -6.80
N MET A 186 -10.04 7.78 -7.20
CA MET A 186 -9.59 8.64 -8.31
C MET A 186 -8.71 7.91 -9.31
#